data_AF-A0A9P4WX79-F1
#
_entry.id   AF-A0A9P4WX79-F1
#
_cell.length_a   1.000
_cell.length_b   1.000
_cell.length_c   1.000
_cell.angle_alpha   90.00
_cell.angle_beta   90.00
_cell.angle_gamma   90.00
#
_symmetry.space_group_name_H-M   'P 1'
#
loop_
_entity.id
_entity.type
_entity.pdbx_description
1 polymer ?
#
loop_
_entity_poly.entity_id
_entity_poly.type
_entity_poly.pdbx_seq_one_letter_code
_entity_poly.pdbx_strand_id
1 'polypeptide(L)'
;MSTFAFWLGIADAAVGTVVLTKPEIIYQSPVAKLLNRVSGLRLPNAHPTAEGEISSQHAVAIITIAVGLGHIRASKSRQTIPALVVMNTAFSALAFGTVILKPHRATSVLLMTGINHFIFASFMFWRSNMTWREILGLEEVKTKEH
;
A
#
# COMPACT_ATOMS: atom_id res chain seq x y z
N MET A 1 -8.10 -8.92 17.38
CA MET A 1 -7.84 -7.57 16.85
C MET A 1 -6.37 -7.43 16.49
N SER A 2 -6.04 -6.95 15.29
CA SER A 2 -4.67 -6.65 14.87
C SER A 2 -4.41 -5.16 14.98
N THR A 3 -3.78 -4.72 16.08
CA THR A 3 -3.40 -3.31 16.29
C THR A 3 -2.54 -2.77 15.16
N PHE A 4 -1.68 -3.62 14.58
CA PHE A 4 -0.84 -3.24 13.44
C PHE A 4 -1.68 -2.93 12.20
N ALA A 5 -2.63 -3.82 11.82
CA ALA A 5 -3.48 -3.60 10.65
C ALA A 5 -4.39 -2.38 10.81
N PHE A 6 -4.79 -2.06 12.05
CA PHE A 6 -5.55 -0.85 12.35
C PHE A 6 -4.75 0.42 12.07
N TRP A 7 -3.54 0.53 12.63
CA TRP A 7 -2.67 1.69 12.41
C TRP A 7 -2.20 1.82 10.96
N LEU A 8 -1.98 0.69 10.29
CA LEU A 8 -1.73 0.66 8.86
C LEU A 8 -2.89 1.31 8.09
N GLY A 9 -4.13 0.91 8.38
CA GLY A 9 -5.29 1.50 7.72
C GLY A 9 -5.45 2.99 7.99
N ILE A 10 -5.11 3.46 9.20
CA ILE A 10 -5.05 4.91 9.50
C ILE A 10 -3.99 5.60 8.65
N ALA A 11 -2.79 5.01 8.53
CA ALA A 11 -1.71 5.57 7.74
C ALA A 11 -2.09 5.68 6.26
N ASP A 12 -2.68 4.63 5.67
CA ASP A 12 -3.16 4.65 4.29
C ASP A 12 -4.23 5.73 4.09
N ALA A 13 -5.23 5.79 4.98
CA ALA A 13 -6.28 6.80 4.90
C ALA A 13 -5.74 8.24 5.01
N ALA A 14 -4.78 8.46 5.92
CA ALA A 14 -4.11 9.74 6.08
C ALA A 14 -3.27 10.10 4.85
N VAL A 15 -2.46 9.17 4.33
CA VAL A 15 -1.64 9.39 3.13
C VAL A 15 -2.53 9.70 1.93
N GLY A 16 -3.59 8.92 1.71
CA GLY A 16 -4.53 9.19 0.62
C GLY A 16 -5.21 10.56 0.75
N THR A 17 -5.58 10.97 1.97
CA THR A 17 -6.13 12.31 2.24
C THR A 17 -5.12 13.42 1.95
N VAL A 18 -3.85 13.21 2.34
CA VAL A 18 -2.77 14.16 2.03
C VAL A 18 -2.52 14.22 0.53
N VAL A 19 -2.49 13.09 -0.18
CA VAL A 19 -2.35 13.09 -1.65
C VAL A 19 -3.52 13.83 -2.31
N LEU A 20 -4.74 13.70 -1.78
CA LEU A 20 -5.92 14.36 -2.31
C LEU A 20 -5.90 15.89 -2.11
N THR A 21 -5.32 16.37 -1.01
CA THR A 21 -5.43 17.78 -0.58
C THR A 21 -4.13 18.57 -0.74
N LYS A 22 -2.98 17.92 -0.53
CA LYS A 22 -1.62 18.48 -0.53
C LYS A 22 -0.60 17.44 -1.03
N PRO A 23 -0.68 17.01 -2.30
CA PRO A 23 0.17 15.95 -2.86
C PRO A 23 1.67 16.23 -2.72
N GLU A 24 2.08 17.50 -2.68
CA GLU A 24 3.47 17.92 -2.51
C GLU A 24 4.14 17.33 -1.26
N ILE A 25 3.39 17.12 -0.18
CA ILE A 25 3.90 16.56 1.08
C ILE A 25 4.42 15.13 0.86
N ILE A 26 3.70 14.32 0.07
CA ILE A 26 4.08 12.94 -0.20
C ILE A 26 5.04 12.86 -1.38
N TYR A 27 4.73 13.56 -2.47
CA TYR A 27 5.46 13.45 -3.73
C TYR A 27 6.84 14.09 -3.68
N GLN A 28 7.04 15.07 -2.82
CA GLN A 28 8.35 15.70 -2.60
C GLN A 28 8.97 15.35 -1.24
N SER A 29 8.45 14.31 -0.58
CA SER A 29 8.99 13.83 0.69
C SER A 29 10.47 13.42 0.57
N PRO A 30 11.24 13.43 1.68
CA PRO A 30 12.63 12.97 1.67
C PRO A 30 12.79 11.55 1.13
N VAL A 31 11.85 10.65 1.44
CA VAL A 31 11.86 9.26 0.96
C VAL A 31 11.63 9.21 -0.55
N ALA A 32 10.63 9.93 -1.07
CA ALA A 32 10.37 9.98 -2.52
C ALA A 32 11.57 10.55 -3.29
N LYS A 33 12.24 11.57 -2.74
CA LYS A 33 13.47 12.17 -3.30
C LYS A 33 14.65 11.22 -3.24
N LEU A 34 14.83 10.51 -2.13
CA LEU A 34 15.88 9.48 -2.01
C LEU A 34 15.66 8.37 -3.04
N LEU A 35 14.44 7.85 -3.14
CA LEU A 35 14.12 6.79 -4.10
C LEU A 35 14.26 7.29 -5.54
N ASN A 36 13.89 8.52 -5.85
CA ASN A 36 14.16 9.13 -7.16
C ASN A 36 15.67 9.13 -7.47
N ARG A 37 16.52 9.55 -6.53
CA ARG A 37 17.98 9.57 -6.72
C ARG A 37 18.58 8.18 -6.91
N VAL A 38 18.13 7.21 -6.13
CA VAL A 38 18.71 5.85 -6.15
C VAL A 38 18.20 5.02 -7.32
N SER A 39 16.91 5.14 -7.67
CA SER A 39 16.30 4.33 -8.74
C SER A 39 16.29 5.00 -10.11
N GLY A 40 16.52 6.31 -10.19
CA GLY A 40 16.34 7.12 -11.40
C GLY A 40 14.87 7.34 -11.79
N LEU A 41 13.90 6.81 -11.03
CA LEU A 41 12.48 6.98 -11.31
C LEU A 41 12.04 8.42 -11.07
N ARG A 42 11.20 8.96 -11.97
CA ARG A 42 10.66 10.33 -11.86
C ARG A 42 9.92 10.55 -10.53
N LEU A 43 10.05 11.76 -9.98
CA LEU A 43 9.12 12.25 -8.96
C LEU A 43 7.76 12.52 -9.62
N PRO A 44 6.62 12.17 -8.98
CA PRO A 44 5.32 12.61 -9.49
C PRO A 44 5.21 14.14 -9.47
N ASN A 45 4.52 14.71 -10.46
CA ASN A 45 4.20 16.13 -10.47
C ASN A 45 3.17 16.43 -9.38
N ALA A 46 3.51 17.26 -8.40
CA ALA A 46 2.61 17.67 -7.32
C ALA A 46 1.52 18.66 -7.77
N HIS A 47 1.73 19.33 -8.91
CA HIS A 47 0.79 20.28 -9.48
C HIS A 47 0.52 19.90 -10.95
N PRO A 48 -0.16 18.76 -11.18
CA PRO A 48 -0.49 18.31 -12.53
C PRO A 48 -1.44 19.30 -13.20
N THR A 49 -1.12 19.65 -14.45
CA THR A 49 -1.99 20.49 -15.29
C THR A 49 -2.70 19.69 -16.39
N ALA A 50 -2.18 18.50 -16.72
CA ALA A 50 -2.80 17.60 -17.67
C ALA A 50 -3.95 16.81 -17.00
N GLU A 51 -5.13 16.80 -17.62
CA GLU A 51 -6.33 16.16 -17.08
C GLU A 51 -6.12 14.68 -16.72
N GLY A 52 -5.36 13.94 -17.53
CA GLY A 52 -5.04 12.54 -17.26
C GLY A 52 -4.20 12.33 -16.00
N GLU A 53 -3.27 13.25 -15.70
CA GLU A 53 -2.48 13.19 -14.47
C GLU A 53 -3.31 13.57 -13.25
N ILE A 54 -4.16 14.60 -13.37
CA ILE A 54 -5.09 14.99 -12.31
C ILE A 54 -6.02 13.81 -11.95
N SER A 55 -6.67 13.22 -12.96
CA SER A 55 -7.60 12.10 -12.78
C SER A 55 -6.92 10.89 -12.14
N SER A 56 -5.74 10.50 -12.63
CA SER A 56 -5.01 9.36 -12.07
C SER A 56 -4.54 9.59 -10.64
N GLN A 57 -4.08 10.79 -10.28
CA GLN A 57 -3.69 11.12 -8.90
C GLN A 57 -4.89 11.12 -7.95
N HIS A 58 -6.02 11.70 -8.36
CA HIS A 58 -7.27 11.66 -7.59
C HIS A 58 -7.76 10.21 -7.39
N ALA A 59 -7.74 9.40 -8.44
CA ALA A 59 -8.14 8.00 -8.36
C ALA A 59 -7.26 7.21 -7.38
N VAL A 60 -5.94 7.41 -7.43
CA VAL A 60 -5.00 6.79 -6.48
C VAL A 60 -5.31 7.25 -5.05
N ALA A 61 -5.50 8.55 -4.82
CA ALA A 61 -5.82 9.08 -3.50
C ALA A 61 -7.10 8.45 -2.92
N ILE A 62 -8.17 8.38 -3.71
CA ILE A 62 -9.45 7.78 -3.31
C ILE A 62 -9.28 6.29 -2.98
N ILE A 63 -8.58 5.54 -3.84
CA ILE A 63 -8.35 4.11 -3.61
C ILE A 63 -7.52 3.90 -2.33
N THR A 64 -6.48 4.70 -2.10
CA THR A 64 -5.67 4.61 -0.88
C THR A 64 -6.51 4.91 0.36
N ILE A 65 -7.41 5.90 0.32
CA ILE A 65 -8.35 6.18 1.42
C ILE A 65 -9.26 4.97 1.66
N ALA A 66 -9.90 4.46 0.60
CA ALA A 66 -10.84 3.35 0.70
C ALA A 66 -10.17 2.08 1.24
N VAL A 67 -8.96 1.75 0.77
CA VAL A 67 -8.15 0.63 1.28
C VAL A 67 -7.82 0.84 2.75
N GLY A 68 -7.42 2.04 3.16
CA GLY A 68 -7.14 2.36 4.56
C GLY A 68 -8.34 2.18 5.48
N LEU A 69 -9.51 2.66 5.07
CA LEU A 69 -10.76 2.44 5.82
C LEU A 69 -11.13 0.95 5.87
N GLY A 70 -10.92 0.21 4.79
CA GLY A 70 -11.06 -1.25 4.73
C GLY A 70 -10.15 -1.96 5.74
N HIS A 71 -8.85 -1.59 5.77
CA HIS A 71 -7.88 -2.08 6.75
C HIS A 71 -8.34 -1.83 8.19
N ILE A 72 -8.80 -0.61 8.50
CA ILE A 72 -9.33 -0.25 9.83
C ILE A 72 -10.50 -1.18 10.20
N ARG A 73 -11.48 -1.33 9.31
CA ARG A 73 -12.66 -2.17 9.59
C ARG A 73 -12.32 -3.65 9.73
N ALA A 74 -11.43 -4.15 8.89
CA ALA A 74 -11.00 -5.54 8.85
C ALA A 74 -10.12 -5.89 10.07
N SER A 75 -9.31 -4.96 10.57
CA SER A 75 -8.39 -5.17 11.71
C SER A 75 -9.05 -5.72 12.99
N LYS A 76 -10.38 -5.59 13.11
CA LYS A 76 -11.19 -6.12 14.21
C LYS A 76 -11.24 -7.65 14.22
N SER A 77 -11.08 -8.29 13.07
CA SER A 77 -11.19 -9.74 12.88
C SER A 77 -9.83 -10.37 12.58
N ARG A 78 -9.55 -11.56 13.13
CA ARG A 78 -8.32 -12.30 12.79
C ARG A 78 -8.47 -13.00 11.44
N GLN A 79 -9.69 -13.41 11.11
CA GLN A 79 -10.06 -14.14 9.90
C GLN A 79 -9.81 -13.32 8.63
N THR A 80 -9.69 -12.00 8.74
CA THR A 80 -9.41 -11.12 7.59
C THR A 80 -7.91 -10.96 7.30
N ILE A 81 -7.02 -11.38 8.20
CA ILE A 81 -5.56 -11.21 8.03
C ILE A 81 -5.05 -11.86 6.73
N PRO A 82 -5.45 -13.09 6.35
CA PRO A 82 -5.10 -13.69 5.06
C PRO A 82 -5.36 -12.75 3.87
N ALA A 83 -6.57 -12.22 3.78
CA ALA A 83 -6.97 -11.33 2.69
C ALA A 83 -6.11 -10.06 2.66
N LEU A 84 -5.79 -9.49 3.83
CA LEU A 84 -4.93 -8.31 3.91
C LEU A 84 -3.50 -8.61 3.46
N VAL A 85 -2.93 -9.74 3.87
CA VAL A 85 -1.60 -10.17 3.44
C VAL A 85 -1.55 -10.37 1.92
N VAL A 86 -2.53 -11.08 1.36
CA VAL A 86 -2.62 -11.32 -0.09
C VAL A 86 -2.77 -10.01 -0.86
N MET A 87 -3.66 -9.12 -0.42
CA MET A 87 -3.87 -7.82 -1.06
C MET A 87 -2.60 -6.96 -1.07
N ASN A 88 -1.89 -6.86 0.06
CA ASN A 88 -0.64 -6.09 0.15
C ASN A 88 0.47 -6.74 -0.70
N THR A 89 0.56 -8.08 -0.70
CA THR A 89 1.52 -8.81 -1.53
C THR A 89 1.26 -8.57 -3.02
N ALA A 90 0.00 -8.67 -3.46
CA ALA A 90 -0.39 -8.43 -4.84
C ALA A 90 -0.10 -6.98 -5.25
N PHE A 91 -0.46 -6.00 -4.41
CA PHE A 91 -0.17 -4.60 -4.67
C PHE A 91 1.34 -4.37 -4.85
N SER A 92 2.15 -4.88 -3.92
CA SER A 92 3.59 -4.75 -3.97
C SER A 92 4.19 -5.39 -5.22
N ALA A 93 3.77 -6.61 -5.56
CA ALA A 93 4.23 -7.31 -6.76
C ALA A 93 3.87 -6.55 -8.04
N LEU A 94 2.66 -6.00 -8.14
CA LEU A 94 2.23 -5.20 -9.30
C LEU A 94 2.99 -3.86 -9.39
N ALA A 95 3.26 -3.22 -8.26
CA ALA A 95 4.05 -1.98 -8.22
C ALA A 95 5.49 -2.23 -8.66
N PHE A 96 6.17 -3.25 -8.11
CA PHE A 96 7.51 -3.63 -8.53
C PHE A 96 7.55 -4.12 -9.98
N GLY A 97 6.55 -4.91 -10.40
CA GLY A 97 6.39 -5.32 -11.79
C GLY A 97 6.30 -4.12 -12.72
N THR A 98 5.59 -3.06 -12.34
CA THR A 98 5.52 -1.82 -13.12
C THR A 98 6.87 -1.12 -13.17
N VAL A 99 7.58 -1.03 -12.04
CA VAL A 99 8.93 -0.44 -11.97
C VAL A 99 9.91 -1.16 -12.89
N ILE A 100 9.88 -2.50 -12.92
CA ILE A 100 10.83 -3.31 -13.68
C ILE A 100 10.43 -3.37 -15.16
N LEU A 101 9.16 -3.63 -15.47
CA LEU A 101 8.70 -3.94 -16.83
C LEU A 101 8.27 -2.70 -17.61
N LYS A 102 7.83 -1.63 -16.92
CA LYS A 102 7.33 -0.38 -17.51
C LYS A 102 7.81 0.86 -16.73
N PRO A 103 9.14 1.06 -16.56
CA PRO A 103 9.69 2.13 -15.72
C PRO A 103 9.22 3.54 -16.12
N HIS A 104 8.94 3.79 -17.41
CA HIS A 104 8.40 5.07 -17.89
C HIS A 104 7.02 5.41 -17.34
N ARG A 105 6.23 4.42 -16.91
CA ARG A 105 4.93 4.62 -16.24
C ARG A 105 5.08 4.76 -14.73
N ALA A 106 6.19 4.27 -14.17
CA ALA A 106 6.45 4.30 -12.74
C ALA A 106 6.89 5.68 -12.24
N THR A 107 6.83 5.85 -10.94
CA THR A 107 7.35 7.02 -10.21
C THR A 107 8.08 6.52 -8.96
N SER A 108 8.90 7.39 -8.35
CA SER A 108 9.55 7.06 -7.07
C SER A 108 8.52 6.82 -5.96
N VAL A 109 7.34 7.45 -6.04
CA VAL A 109 6.22 7.20 -5.12
C VAL A 109 5.57 5.84 -5.36
N LEU A 110 5.42 5.38 -6.62
CA LEU A 110 4.95 4.02 -6.88
C LEU A 110 5.90 2.98 -6.28
N LEU A 111 7.22 3.19 -6.42
CA LEU A 111 8.24 2.34 -5.80
C LEU A 111 8.13 2.38 -4.27
N MET A 112 7.99 3.57 -3.68
CA MET A 112 7.80 3.76 -2.24
C MET A 112 6.57 2.99 -1.74
N THR A 113 5.43 3.12 -2.42
CA THR A 113 4.19 2.43 -2.09
C THR A 113 4.36 0.92 -2.21
N GLY A 114 5.04 0.42 -3.26
CA GLY A 114 5.37 -0.99 -3.41
C GLY A 114 6.23 -1.54 -2.26
N ILE A 115 7.24 -0.79 -1.81
CA ILE A 115 8.08 -1.12 -0.65
C ILE A 115 7.25 -1.16 0.63
N ASN A 116 6.38 -0.16 0.85
CA ASN A 116 5.52 -0.12 2.03
C ASN A 116 4.62 -1.35 2.11
N HIS A 117 3.89 -1.67 1.03
CA HIS A 117 3.02 -2.85 1.02
C HIS A 117 3.80 -4.17 1.14
N PHE A 118 5.03 -4.26 0.62
CA PHE A 118 5.90 -5.42 0.85
C PHE A 118 6.17 -5.61 2.34
N ILE A 119 6.67 -4.56 3.00
CA ILE A 119 6.99 -4.58 4.43
C ILE A 119 5.76 -4.94 5.26
N PHE A 120 4.60 -4.36 4.91
CA PHE A 120 3.35 -4.62 5.62
C PHE A 120 2.86 -6.06 5.43
N ALA A 121 2.90 -6.58 4.20
CA ALA A 121 2.56 -7.99 3.94
C ALA A 121 3.48 -8.93 4.72
N SER A 122 4.80 -8.71 4.65
CA SER A 122 5.79 -9.52 5.37
C SER A 122 5.59 -9.47 6.88
N PHE A 123 5.36 -8.27 7.44
CA PHE A 123 5.16 -8.11 8.87
C PHE A 123 3.84 -8.74 9.33
N MET A 124 2.74 -8.52 8.59
CA MET A 124 1.45 -9.15 8.92
C MET A 124 1.53 -10.67 8.83
N PHE A 125 2.17 -11.21 7.80
CA PHE A 125 2.41 -12.65 7.66
C PHE A 125 3.16 -13.19 8.88
N TRP A 126 4.32 -12.61 9.18
CA TRP A 126 5.15 -13.03 10.30
C TRP A 126 4.42 -12.95 11.66
N ARG A 127 3.72 -11.84 11.93
CA ARG A 127 3.02 -11.62 13.20
C ARG A 127 1.74 -12.45 13.35
N SER A 128 1.15 -12.89 12.25
CA SER A 128 -0.07 -13.70 12.26
C SER A 128 0.18 -15.13 12.75
N ASN A 129 1.41 -15.65 12.54
CA ASN A 129 1.78 -17.04 12.74
C ASN A 129 0.85 -18.01 11.99
N MET A 130 0.39 -17.61 10.80
CA MET A 130 -0.41 -18.41 9.89
C MET A 130 0.49 -19.10 8.87
N THR A 131 0.04 -20.24 8.35
CA THR A 131 0.69 -20.95 7.25
C THR A 131 0.37 -20.29 5.91
N TRP A 132 1.20 -20.55 4.89
CA TRP A 132 0.91 -20.10 3.52
C TRP A 132 -0.42 -20.63 2.98
N ARG A 133 -0.86 -21.82 3.40
CA ARG A 133 -2.14 -22.39 2.98
C ARG A 133 -3.32 -21.62 3.56
N GLU A 134 -3.25 -21.23 4.83
CA GLU A 134 -4.25 -20.36 5.45
C GLU A 134 -4.30 -18.97 4.79
N ILE A 135 -3.13 -18.40 4.47
CA ILE A 135 -3.03 -17.09 3.81
C ILE A 135 -3.63 -17.10 2.40
N LEU A 136 -3.39 -18.18 1.65
CA LEU A 136 -3.93 -18.37 0.30
C LEU A 136 -5.39 -18.86 0.30
N GLY A 137 -6.00 -19.06 1.47
CA GLY A 137 -7.38 -19.55 1.59
C GLY A 137 -7.58 -21.02 1.21
N LEU A 138 -6.50 -21.81 1.21
CA LEU A 138 -6.52 -23.26 0.96
C LEU A 138 -6.85 -24.08 2.22
N GLU A 139 -6.72 -23.47 3.40
CA GLU A 139 -7.08 -24.04 4.70
C GLU A 139 -7.82 -22.98 5.53
N GLU A 140 -8.70 -23.42 6.42
CA GLU A 140 -9.40 -22.51 7.33
C GLU A 140 -8.43 -21.88 8.34
N VAL A 141 -8.66 -20.60 8.64
CA VAL A 141 -7.89 -19.90 9.66
C VAL A 141 -8.20 -20.52 11.02
N LYS A 142 -7.19 -21.13 11.64
CA LYS A 142 -7.35 -21.67 13.00
C LYS A 142 -7.69 -20.52 13.96
N THR A 143 -8.89 -20.55 14.52
CA THR A 143 -9.21 -19.76 15.70
C THR A 143 -8.34 -20.30 16.84
N LYS A 144 -7.50 -19.44 17.43
CA LYS A 144 -6.91 -19.78 18.72
C LYS A 144 -8.08 -19.91 19.70
N GLU A 145 -8.43 -21.13 20.06
CA GLU A 145 -9.20 -21.40 21.27
C GLU A 145 -8.37 -20.83 22.42
N HIS A 146 -8.98 -19.91 23.16
CA HIS A 146 -8.42 -19.30 24.36
C HIS A 146 -9.04 -19.97 25.58
#